data_AF-A0A7L4PYW8-F1
#
_entry.id   AF-A0A7L4PYW8-F1
#
_cell.length_a   1.000
_cell.length_b   1.000
_cell.length_c   1.000
_cell.angle_alpha   90.00
_cell.angle_beta   90.00
_cell.angle_gamma   90.00
#
_symmetry.space_group_name_H-M   'P 1'
#
loop_
_entity.id
_entity.type
_entity.pdbx_description
1 polymer ?
#
loop_
_entity_poly.entity_id
_entity_poly.type
_entity_poly.pdbx_seq_one_letter_code
_entity_poly.pdbx_strand_id
1 'polypeptide(L)'
;MLAAVLVGMIGVYAMYWRGMVTLHVRSGSIGSSVIGGLIFGLGFGVLGYCPGTVAGAVGQGALDALFGGAVGILVGSGIFAALYPALSEKVLNAGRFPADTIPELLRLDARIVVAAVAVLIVIVLAAIEYAGL
;
A
#
# COMPACT_ATOMS: atom_id res chain seq x y z
N MET A 1 -4.38 7.62 -9.79
CA MET A 1 -3.72 7.14 -8.56
C MET A 1 -2.97 8.25 -7.83
N LEU A 2 -2.06 9.00 -8.48
CA LEU A 2 -1.28 10.06 -7.84
C LEU A 2 -2.12 11.14 -7.13
N ALA A 3 -3.21 11.62 -7.76
CA ALA A 3 -4.12 12.58 -7.12
C ALA A 3 -4.80 12.01 -5.85
N ALA A 4 -5.19 10.74 -5.86
CA ALA A 4 -5.76 10.08 -4.68
C ALA A 4 -4.74 9.97 -3.53
N VAL A 5 -3.47 9.68 -3.86
CA VAL A 5 -2.37 9.68 -2.88
C VAL A 5 -2.17 11.08 -2.30
N LEU A 6 -2.17 12.12 -3.13
CA LEU A 6 -2.03 13.51 -2.69
C LEU A 6 -3.14 13.91 -1.71
N VAL A 7 -4.40 13.72 -2.09
CA VAL A 7 -5.56 14.08 -1.26
C VAL A 7 -5.59 13.24 0.03
N GLY A 8 -5.33 11.93 -0.08
CA GLY A 8 -5.29 11.02 1.07
C GLY A 8 -4.19 11.40 2.07
N MET A 9 -2.98 11.69 1.58
CA MET A 9 -1.86 12.12 2.42
C MET A 9 -2.20 13.41 3.17
N ILE A 10 -2.67 14.44 2.46
CA ILE A 10 -3.03 15.72 3.09
C ILE A 10 -4.16 15.53 4.10
N GLY A 11 -5.21 14.78 3.74
CA GLY A 11 -6.35 14.52 4.62
C GLY A 11 -5.96 13.79 5.90
N VAL A 12 -5.20 12.70 5.80
CA VAL A 12 -4.74 11.91 6.95
C VAL A 12 -3.83 12.75 7.87
N TYR A 13 -2.87 13.50 7.31
CA TYR A 13 -2.01 14.35 8.12
C TYR A 13 -2.75 15.55 8.75
N ALA A 14 -3.76 16.10 8.07
CA ALA A 14 -4.61 17.14 8.64
C ALA A 14 -5.44 16.65 9.83
N MET A 15 -5.85 15.38 9.82
CA MET A 15 -6.52 14.74 10.97
C MET A 15 -5.53 14.39 12.08
N TYR A 16 -4.33 13.93 11.71
CA TYR A 16 -3.26 13.60 12.64
C TYR A 16 -2.83 14.84 13.46
N TRP A 17 -2.63 16.00 12.81
CA TRP A 17 -2.27 17.23 13.51
C TRP A 17 -3.37 17.79 14.40
N ARG A 18 -4.63 17.43 14.13
CA ARG A 18 -5.78 17.76 14.99
C ARG A 18 -5.95 16.78 16.16
N GLY A 19 -5.08 15.78 16.29
CA GLY A 19 -5.15 14.76 17.34
C GLY A 19 -6.32 13.79 17.19
N MET A 20 -6.98 13.75 16.02
CA MET A 20 -8.16 12.89 15.80
C MET A 20 -7.78 11.46 15.44
N VAL A 21 -6.55 11.22 14.96
CA VAL A 21 -6.06 9.91 14.52
C VAL A 21 -4.62 9.71 14.97
N THR A 22 -4.22 8.46 15.18
CA THR A 22 -2.84 8.06 15.41
C THR A 22 -2.29 7.34 14.18
N LEU A 23 -1.07 7.67 13.78
CA LEU A 23 -0.38 7.02 12.67
C LEU A 23 0.20 5.69 13.15
N HIS A 24 -0.41 4.58 12.75
CA HIS A 24 0.14 3.24 12.98
C HIS A 24 0.81 2.74 11.70
N VAL A 25 2.09 3.10 11.52
CA VAL A 25 2.85 2.70 10.34
C VAL A 25 3.47 1.34 10.60
N ARG A 26 3.26 0.41 9.66
CA ARG A 26 3.88 -0.91 9.75
C ARG A 26 5.33 -0.81 9.31
N SER A 27 6.23 -1.26 10.18
CA SER A 27 7.65 -1.38 9.89
C SER A 27 7.87 -2.24 8.65
N GLY A 28 8.48 -1.65 7.62
CA GLY A 28 8.80 -2.37 6.40
C GLY A 28 10.03 -3.26 6.58
N SER A 29 10.10 -4.31 5.76
CA SER A 29 11.32 -5.10 5.58
C SER A 29 11.50 -5.43 4.12
N ILE A 30 12.75 -5.65 3.71
CA ILE A 30 13.05 -6.06 2.33
C ILE A 30 12.37 -7.40 2.03
N GLY A 31 12.44 -8.35 2.97
CA GLY A 31 11.84 -9.67 2.79
C GLY A 31 10.32 -9.63 2.61
N SER A 32 9.60 -8.85 3.43
CA SER A 32 8.15 -8.73 3.30
C SER A 32 7.72 -7.95 2.06
N SER A 33 8.42 -6.86 1.72
CA SER A 33 8.08 -6.01 0.58
C SER A 33 8.38 -6.66 -0.77
N VAL A 34 9.56 -7.27 -0.92
CA VAL A 34 9.97 -7.87 -2.20
C VAL A 34 9.21 -9.17 -2.44
N ILE A 35 9.26 -10.12 -1.51
CA ILE A 35 8.62 -11.43 -1.70
C ILE A 35 7.11 -11.29 -1.70
N GLY A 36 6.54 -10.54 -0.75
CA GLY A 36 5.12 -10.27 -0.70
C GLY A 36 4.64 -9.50 -1.93
N GLY A 37 5.38 -8.49 -2.36
CA GLY A 37 5.07 -7.70 -3.55
C GLY A 37 5.09 -8.52 -4.84
N LEU A 38 6.05 -9.43 -5.01
CA LEU A 38 6.13 -10.32 -6.17
C LEU A 38 4.98 -11.32 -6.21
N ILE A 39 4.67 -11.97 -5.09
CA ILE A 39 3.54 -12.91 -5.00
C ILE A 39 2.21 -12.19 -5.27
N PHE A 40 2.03 -11.02 -4.65
CA PHE A 40 0.85 -10.19 -4.87
C PHE A 40 0.73 -9.73 -6.33
N GLY A 41 1.83 -9.27 -6.93
CA GLY A 41 1.88 -8.85 -8.32
C GLY A 41 1.59 -9.99 -9.30
N LEU A 42 2.07 -11.21 -9.01
CA LEU A 42 1.76 -12.40 -9.80
C LEU A 42 0.26 -12.73 -9.73
N GLY A 43 -0.33 -12.71 -8.53
CA GLY A 43 -1.77 -12.91 -8.34
C GLY A 43 -2.60 -11.85 -9.09
N PHE A 44 -2.21 -10.58 -8.97
CA PHE A 44 -2.84 -9.48 -9.71
C PHE A 44 -2.72 -9.67 -11.23
N GLY A 45 -1.55 -10.08 -11.73
CA GLY A 45 -1.33 -10.32 -13.16
C GLY A 45 -2.13 -11.48 -13.73
N VAL A 46 -2.36 -12.53 -12.93
CA VAL A 46 -3.13 -13.72 -13.37
C VAL A 46 -4.64 -13.47 -13.32
N LEU A 47 -5.14 -12.85 -12.25
CA LEU A 47 -6.58 -12.62 -12.06
C LEU A 47 -7.08 -11.31 -12.68
N GLY A 48 -6.20 -10.33 -12.92
CA GLY A 48 -6.57 -9.00 -13.39
C GLY A 48 -7.28 -8.13 -12.34
N TYR A 49 -7.42 -8.62 -11.10
CA TYR A 49 -8.08 -7.91 -10.01
C TYR A 49 -7.13 -7.65 -8.84
N CYS A 50 -7.23 -6.45 -8.28
CA CYS A 50 -6.67 -6.08 -6.99
C CYS A 50 -7.75 -6.24 -5.91
N PRO A 51 -7.42 -6.34 -4.61
CA PRO A 51 -8.40 -6.67 -3.57
C PRO A 51 -9.61 -5.72 -3.52
N GLY A 52 -9.40 -4.42 -3.78
CA GLY A 52 -10.51 -3.46 -3.86
C GLY A 52 -11.40 -3.64 -5.09
N THR A 53 -10.82 -4.00 -6.25
CA THR A 53 -11.60 -4.24 -7.47
C THR A 53 -12.30 -5.59 -7.45
N VAL A 54 -11.74 -6.62 -6.78
CA VAL A 54 -12.46 -7.87 -6.49
C VAL A 54 -13.75 -7.58 -5.74
N ALA A 55 -13.69 -6.79 -4.66
CA ALA A 55 -14.90 -6.47 -3.88
C ALA A 55 -15.96 -5.75 -4.72
N GLY A 56 -15.55 -4.81 -5.57
CA GLY A 56 -16.46 -4.13 -6.51
C GLY A 56 -17.05 -5.08 -7.55
N ALA A 57 -16.23 -5.90 -8.20
CA ALA A 57 -16.65 -6.83 -9.24
C ALA A 57 -17.59 -7.92 -8.71
N VAL A 58 -17.35 -8.41 -7.49
CA VAL A 58 -18.29 -9.30 -6.79
C VAL A 58 -19.65 -8.63 -6.61
N GLY A 59 -19.68 -7.36 -6.19
CA GLY A 59 -20.92 -6.58 -6.08
C GLY A 59 -21.64 -6.38 -7.41
N GLN A 60 -20.92 -6.42 -8.53
CA GLN A 60 -21.48 -6.37 -9.89
C GLN A 60 -21.94 -7.74 -10.41
N GLY A 61 -21.74 -8.82 -9.66
CA GLY A 61 -22.15 -10.18 -10.05
C GLY A 61 -21.10 -10.96 -10.86
N ALA A 62 -19.85 -10.50 -10.89
CA ALA A 62 -18.76 -11.19 -11.57
C ALA A 62 -18.37 -12.49 -10.82
N LEU A 63 -18.70 -13.65 -11.41
CA LEU A 63 -18.45 -14.95 -10.80
C LEU A 63 -16.96 -15.31 -10.74
N ASP A 64 -16.18 -14.83 -11.71
CA ASP A 64 -14.73 -14.92 -11.75
C ASP A 64 -14.08 -14.16 -10.57
N ALA A 65 -14.57 -12.96 -10.25
CA ALA A 65 -14.11 -12.21 -9.09
C ALA A 65 -14.53 -12.89 -7.77
N LEU A 66 -15.71 -13.51 -7.73
CA LEU A 66 -16.20 -14.19 -6.53
C LEU A 66 -15.41 -15.47 -6.22
N PHE A 67 -15.37 -16.40 -7.18
CA PHE A 67 -14.73 -17.71 -6.96
C PHE A 67 -13.22 -17.68 -7.16
N GLY A 68 -12.72 -16.93 -8.15
CA GLY A 68 -11.29 -16.81 -8.39
C GLY A 68 -10.62 -15.81 -7.46
N GLY A 69 -11.22 -14.62 -7.31
CA GLY A 69 -10.67 -13.54 -6.50
C GLY A 69 -10.94 -13.69 -5.00
N ALA A 70 -12.20 -13.60 -4.59
CA ALA A 70 -12.56 -13.48 -3.18
C ALA A 70 -12.25 -14.76 -2.38
N VAL A 71 -12.63 -15.93 -2.90
CA VAL A 71 -12.27 -17.22 -2.26
C VAL A 71 -10.75 -17.41 -2.25
N GLY A 72 -10.06 -17.06 -3.33
CA GLY A 72 -8.59 -17.11 -3.40
C GLY A 72 -7.92 -16.23 -2.35
N ILE A 73 -8.41 -15.00 -2.16
CA ILE A 73 -7.94 -14.09 -1.09
C ILE A 73 -8.20 -14.68 0.29
N LEU A 74 -9.40 -15.24 0.54
CA LEU A 74 -9.75 -15.83 1.84
C LEU A 74 -8.85 -17.03 2.16
N VAL A 75 -8.70 -17.97 1.22
CA VAL A 75 -7.84 -19.16 1.39
C VAL A 75 -6.38 -18.76 1.52
N GLY A 76 -5.88 -17.87 0.64
CA GLY A 76 -4.51 -17.39 0.68
C GLY A 76 -4.18 -16.65 1.98
N SER A 77 -5.09 -15.80 2.46
CA SER A 77 -4.93 -15.10 3.74
C SER A 77 -4.97 -16.04 4.94
N GLY A 78 -5.81 -17.08 4.90
CA GLY A 78 -5.85 -18.12 5.93
C GLY A 78 -4.56 -18.96 5.98
N ILE A 79 -4.05 -19.39 4.82
CA ILE A 79 -2.76 -20.10 4.72
C ILE A 79 -1.64 -19.20 5.25
N PHE A 80 -1.60 -17.94 4.81
CA PHE A 80 -0.61 -16.99 5.28
C PHE A 80 -0.68 -16.77 6.79
N ALA A 81 -1.89 -16.66 7.38
CA ALA A 81 -2.07 -16.51 8.81
C ALA A 81 -1.57 -17.73 9.60
N ALA A 82 -1.79 -18.94 9.10
CA ALA A 82 -1.30 -20.18 9.72
C ALA A 82 0.22 -20.30 9.64
N LEU A 83 0.83 -19.91 8.52
CA LEU A 83 2.28 -19.95 8.30
C LEU A 83 3.02 -18.73 8.86
N TYR A 84 2.30 -17.67 9.23
CA TYR A 84 2.86 -16.42 9.71
C TYR A 84 3.93 -16.57 10.80
N PRO A 85 3.75 -17.35 11.90
CA PRO A 85 4.78 -17.47 12.93
C PRO A 85 6.12 -17.97 12.36
N ALA A 86 6.09 -19.01 11.53
CA ALA A 86 7.30 -19.57 10.91
C ALA A 86 7.93 -18.63 9.87
N LEU A 87 7.10 -17.93 9.09
CA LEU A 87 7.56 -16.98 8.07
C LEU A 87 8.08 -15.68 8.69
N SER A 88 7.52 -15.26 9.82
CA SER A 88 7.90 -14.02 10.50
C SER A 88 9.34 -14.05 10.98
N GLU A 89 9.78 -15.19 11.51
CA GLU A 89 11.10 -15.35 12.10
C GLU A 89 12.21 -15.37 11.03
N LYS A 90 11.93 -15.97 9.86
CA LYS A 90 12.94 -16.24 8.83
C LYS A 90 12.93 -15.27 7.65
N VAL A 91 11.74 -14.84 7.21
CA VAL A 91 11.57 -14.17 5.92
C VAL A 91 10.98 -12.77 6.07
N LEU A 92 9.91 -12.59 6.84
CA LEU A 92 9.28 -11.26 6.92
C LEU A 92 10.08 -10.26 7.75
N ASN A 93 10.95 -10.69 8.66
CA ASN A 93 11.83 -9.77 9.38
C ASN A 93 13.23 -9.65 8.75
N ALA A 94 13.51 -10.41 7.68
CA ALA A 94 14.78 -10.34 6.99
C ALA A 94 14.96 -8.97 6.32
N GLY A 95 16.04 -8.26 6.68
CA GLY A 95 16.34 -6.92 6.18
C GLY A 95 15.29 -5.89 6.60
N ARG A 96 14.92 -5.87 7.89
CA ARG A 96 14.03 -4.85 8.46
C ARG A 96 14.62 -3.46 8.25
N PHE A 97 13.80 -2.52 7.79
CA PHE A 97 14.28 -1.16 7.55
C PHE A 97 14.58 -0.46 8.88
N PRO A 98 15.62 0.40 8.91
CA PRO A 98 16.02 1.12 10.13
C PRO A 98 15.06 2.25 10.53
N ALA A 99 14.12 2.62 9.67
CA ALA A 99 13.11 3.65 9.94
C ALA A 99 11.76 3.21 9.35
N ASP A 100 10.69 3.48 10.09
CA ASP A 100 9.34 3.06 9.71
C ASP A 100 8.68 4.08 8.76
N THR A 101 9.19 5.30 8.71
CA THR A 101 8.66 6.37 7.87
C THR A 101 9.76 7.16 7.16
N ILE A 102 9.44 7.72 5.98
CA ILE A 102 10.35 8.62 5.24
C ILE A 102 10.80 9.83 6.10
N PRO A 103 9.90 10.50 6.86
CA PRO A 103 10.31 11.55 7.80
C PRO A 103 11.34 11.10 8.84
N GLU A 104 11.20 9.89 9.36
CA GLU A 104 12.12 9.33 10.34
C GLU A 104 13.48 8.96 9.72
N LEU A 105 13.47 8.45 8.49
CA LEU A 105 14.70 8.17 7.73
C LEU A 105 15.47 9.45 7.38
N LEU A 106 14.76 10.53 7.04
CA LEU A 106 15.34 11.84 6.72
C LEU A 106 15.58 12.70 7.97
N ARG A 107 15.13 12.28 9.16
CA ARG A 107 15.13 13.06 10.42
C ARG A 107 14.52 14.46 10.26
N LEU A 108 13.51 14.58 9.39
CA LEU A 108 12.82 15.84 9.10
C LEU A 108 11.42 15.83 9.70
N ASP A 109 10.92 17.02 10.00
CA ASP A 109 9.52 17.19 10.41
C ASP A 109 8.58 16.62 9.34
N ALA A 110 7.65 15.77 9.77
CA ALA A 110 6.67 15.16 8.87
C ALA A 110 5.89 16.20 8.05
N ARG A 111 5.74 17.42 8.57
CA ARG A 111 5.10 18.54 7.84
C ARG A 111 5.88 18.96 6.60
N ILE A 112 7.20 19.03 6.70
CA ILE A 112 8.10 19.43 5.62
C ILE A 112 8.10 18.35 4.55
N VAL A 113 8.18 17.08 4.96
CA VAL A 113 8.17 15.92 4.04
C VAL A 113 6.85 15.83 3.29
N VAL A 114 5.72 15.96 3.98
CA VAL A 114 4.39 15.96 3.36
C VAL A 114 4.25 17.11 2.36
N ALA A 115 4.70 18.33 2.71
CA ALA A 115 4.67 19.47 1.82
C ALA A 115 5.56 19.25 0.57
N ALA A 116 6.78 18.75 0.75
CA ALA A 116 7.70 18.47 -0.35
C ALA A 116 7.16 17.40 -1.31
N VAL A 117 6.63 16.29 -0.77
CA VAL A 117 6.01 15.23 -1.58
C VAL A 117 4.76 15.74 -2.29
N ALA A 118 3.95 16.57 -1.63
CA ALA A 118 2.78 17.18 -2.25
C ALA A 118 3.16 18.05 -3.45
N VAL A 119 4.16 18.93 -3.28
CA VAL A 119 4.68 19.77 -4.37
C VAL A 119 5.21 18.91 -5.52
N LEU A 120 5.98 17.86 -5.21
CA LEU A 120 6.50 16.95 -6.23
C LEU A 120 5.37 16.28 -7.02
N ILE A 121 4.34 15.76 -6.36
CA ILE A 121 3.20 15.14 -7.04
C ILE A 121 2.48 16.14 -7.95
N VAL A 122 2.27 17.38 -7.48
CA VAL A 122 1.65 18.44 -8.27
C VAL A 122 2.49 18.78 -9.50
N ILE A 123 3.81 18.88 -9.36
CA ILE A 123 4.73 19.12 -10.49
C ILE A 123 4.63 17.99 -11.51
N VAL A 124 4.64 16.73 -11.05
CA VAL A 124 4.51 15.57 -11.95
C VAL A 124 3.18 15.58 -12.68
N LEU A 125 2.07 15.88 -11.99
CA LEU A 125 0.75 15.97 -12.62
C LEU A 125 0.69 17.11 -13.64
N ALA A 126 1.20 18.30 -13.31
CA ALA A 126 1.24 19.43 -14.22
C ALA A 126 2.15 19.15 -15.44
N ALA A 127 3.25 18.43 -15.26
CA ALA A 127 4.14 18.02 -16.35
C ALA A 127 3.45 17.02 -17.29
N ILE A 128 2.69 16.05 -16.75
CA ILE A 128 1.90 15.11 -17.54
C ILE A 128 0.82 15.86 -18.34
N GLU A 129 0.11 16.78 -17.69
CA GLU A 129 -0.91 17.61 -18.34
C GLU A 129 -0.32 18.48 -19.46
N TYR A 130 0.84 19.11 -19.22
CA TYR A 130 1.54 19.91 -20.23
C TYR A 130 2.09 19.06 -21.38
N ALA A 131 2.47 17.81 -21.11
CA ALA A 131 2.90 16.85 -22.12
C ALA A 131 1.72 16.25 -22.93
N GLY A 132 0.47 16.56 -22.55
CA GLY A 132 -0.74 16.09 -23.25
C GLY A 132 -1.05 14.60 -23.08
N LEU A 133 -0.63 14.01 -21.96
CA LEU A 133 -0.83 12.59 -21.60
C LEU A 133 -1.97 12.40 -20.59
#